data_AF-A0A1V3XBD0-F1
#
_entry.id   AF-A0A1V3XBD0-F1
#
_cell.length_a   1.000
_cell.length_b   1.000
_cell.length_c   1.000
_cell.angle_alpha   90.00
_cell.angle_beta   90.00
_cell.angle_gamma   90.00
#
_symmetry.space_group_name_H-M   'P 1'
#
loop_
_entity.id
_entity.type
_entity.pdbx_description
1 polymer ?
#
loop_
_entity_poly.entity_id
_entity_poly.type
_entity_poly.pdbx_seq_one_letter_code
_entity_poly.pdbx_strand_id
1 'polypeptide(L)' 'MNNLSRFPQPIELNLQQWNSYTPIELTGHVEFPVSASALPADPAGHGFYWFQLSRTEENA' A
#
# COMPACT_ATOMS: atom_id res chain seq x y z
N MET A 1 -1.71 6.66 -3.72
CA MET A 1 -1.75 7.59 -2.58
C MET A 1 -0.79 8.75 -2.80
N ASN A 2 -1.04 9.92 -2.20
CA ASN A 2 -0.14 11.07 -2.28
C ASN A 2 0.06 11.67 -0.88
N ASN A 3 1.30 11.73 -0.39
CA ASN A 3 1.65 12.45 0.83
C ASN A 3 1.87 13.94 0.49
N LEU A 4 0.98 14.82 0.97
CA LEU A 4 1.08 16.27 0.76
C LEU A 4 1.93 16.97 1.84
N SER A 5 2.46 16.22 2.81
CA SER A 5 3.39 16.72 3.83
C SER A 5 4.82 16.64 3.33
N ARG A 6 5.65 17.62 3.71
CA ARG A 6 7.11 17.57 3.52
C ARG A 6 7.82 16.59 4.48
N PHE A 7 7.08 16.04 5.45
CA PHE A 7 7.60 15.10 6.43
C PHE A 7 7.04 13.69 6.18
N PRO A 8 7.79 12.64 6.54
CA PRO A 8 7.28 11.29 6.70
C PRO A 8 5.97 11.28 7.50
N GLN A 9 4.87 10.77 6.93
CA GLN A 9 3.60 10.61 7.64
C GLN A 9 3.15 9.14 7.55
N PRO A 10 2.96 8.45 8.68
CA PRO A 10 2.29 7.16 8.67
C PRO A 10 0.82 7.38 8.27
N ILE A 11 0.30 6.51 7.42
CA ILE A 11 -1.11 6.53 7.05
C ILE A 11 -1.69 5.14 7.22
N GLU A 12 -2.84 5.09 7.89
CA GLU A 12 -3.63 3.87 8.00
C GLU A 12 -4.60 3.82 6.83
N LEU A 13 -4.55 2.72 6.08
CA LEU A 13 -5.49 2.46 5.01
C LEU A 13 -6.48 1.41 5.44
N ASN A 14 -7.76 1.79 5.49
CA ASN A 14 -8.82 0.82 5.67
C ASN A 14 -9.06 0.08 4.34
N LEU A 15 -8.40 -1.07 4.18
CA LEU A 15 -8.58 -1.96 3.03
C LEU A 15 -9.56 -3.11 3.32
N GLN A 16 -10.39 -3.03 4.36
CA GLN A 16 -11.27 -4.14 4.76
C GLN A 16 -12.20 -4.62 3.64
N GLN A 17 -12.67 -3.71 2.78
CA GLN A 17 -13.52 -4.08 1.62
C GLN A 17 -12.75 -4.86 0.52
N TRP A 18 -11.42 -4.88 0.60
CA TRP A 18 -10.52 -5.58 -0.32
C TRP A 18 -9.71 -6.66 0.39
N ASN A 19 -10.24 -7.26 1.46
CA ASN A 19 -9.55 -8.31 2.22
C ASN A 19 -9.15 -9.54 1.38
N SER A 20 -9.80 -9.74 0.23
CA SER A 20 -9.48 -10.78 -0.77
C SER A 20 -8.54 -10.29 -1.89
N TYR A 21 -7.87 -9.16 -1.70
CA TYR A 21 -6.93 -8.61 -2.67
C TYR A 21 -5.59 -8.31 -2.00
N THR A 22 -4.51 -8.65 -2.70
CA THR A 22 -3.15 -8.29 -2.32
C THR A 22 -2.75 -7.01 -3.07
N PRO A 23 -2.49 -5.89 -2.37
CA PRO A 23 -1.91 -4.71 -2.99
C PRO A 23 -0.45 -4.97 -3.36
N ILE A 24 -0.13 -4.79 -4.65
CA ILE A 24 1.23 -4.93 -5.19
C ILE A 24 1.73 -3.55 -5.60
N GLU A 25 2.82 -3.11 -5.00
CA GLU A 25 3.45 -1.83 -5.28
C GLU A 25 4.11 -1.85 -6.66
N LEU A 26 3.76 -0.91 -7.53
CA LEU A 26 4.11 -0.99 -8.96
C LEU A 26 5.57 -0.63 -9.28
N THR A 27 6.25 0.15 -8.42
CA THR A 27 7.61 0.64 -8.69
C THR A 27 8.66 -0.43 -8.38
N GLY A 28 8.46 -1.18 -7.30
CA GLY A 28 9.33 -2.24 -6.78
C GLY A 28 8.74 -3.65 -6.85
N HIS A 29 7.49 -3.81 -7.31
CA HIS A 29 6.78 -5.10 -7.37
C HIS A 29 6.73 -5.82 -6.02
N VAL A 30 6.62 -5.05 -4.93
CA VAL A 30 6.55 -5.59 -3.56
C VAL A 30 5.09 -5.80 -3.18
N GLU A 31 4.78 -6.99 -2.68
CA GLU A 31 3.47 -7.28 -2.10
C GLU A 31 3.32 -6.64 -0.72
N PHE A 32 2.20 -5.97 -0.49
CA PHE A 32 1.86 -5.34 0.77
C PHE A 32 0.81 -6.17 1.53
N PRO A 33 0.98 -6.37 2.85
CA PRO A 33 -0.05 -7.02 3.65
C PRO A 33 -1.33 -6.21 3.64
N VAL A 34 -2.46 -6.86 3.39
CA VAL A 34 -3.80 -6.20 3.39
C VAL A 34 -4.15 -5.62 4.76
N SER A 35 -3.59 -6.21 5.83
CA SER A 35 -3.74 -5.78 7.21
C SER A 35 -2.70 -4.75 7.67
N ALA A 36 -1.84 -4.24 6.78
CA ALA A 36 -0.85 -3.24 7.15
C ALA A 36 -1.55 -1.93 7.53
N SER A 37 -1.58 -1.63 8.83
CA SER A 37 -2.14 -0.39 9.36
C SER A 37 -1.22 0.81 9.13
N ALA A 38 0.03 0.61 8.72
CA ALA A 38 0.95 1.71 8.45
C ALA A 38 1.84 1.36 7.27
N LEU A 39 1.89 2.27 6.29
CA LEU A 39 2.88 2.23 5.22
C LEU A 39 4.15 2.95 5.68
N PRO A 40 5.35 2.40 5.40
CA PRO A 40 6.59 3.10 5.66
C PRO A 40 6.61 4.39 4.84
N ALA A 41 7.00 5.47 5.50
CA ALA A 41 7.11 6.76 4.84
C ALA A 41 8.34 6.79 3.93
N ASP A 42 8.18 7.35 2.74
CA ASP A 42 9.28 7.58 1.81
C ASP A 42 10.30 8.56 2.43
N PRO A 43 11.58 8.18 2.57
CA PRO A 43 12.62 9.06 3.09
C PRO A 43 12.84 10.33 2.26
N ALA A 44 12.42 10.37 0.99
CA ALA A 44 12.57 11.55 0.12
C ALA A 44 11.45 12.61 0.27
N GLY A 45 10.40 12.36 1.06
CA GLY A 45 9.30 13.33 1.27
C GLY A 45 8.40 13.57 0.05
N HIS A 46 8.57 12.80 -1.02
CA HIS A 46 7.76 12.85 -2.25
C HIS A 46 7.05 11.53 -2.55
N GLY A 47 6.86 10.68 -1.53
CA GLY A 47 6.38 9.31 -1.69
C GLY A 47 4.95 9.23 -2.18
N PHE A 48 4.78 8.94 -3.47
CA PHE A 48 3.55 8.39 -4.00
C PHE A 48 3.72 6.87 -4.12
N TYR A 49 2.72 6.14 -3.64
CA TYR A 49 2.63 4.70 -3.86
C TYR A 49 1.48 4.40 -4.81
N TRP A 50 1.76 3.63 -5.85
CA TRP A 50 0.75 3.04 -6.72
C TRP A 50 0.68 1.55 -6.44
N PHE A 51 -0.53 1.08 -6.21
CA PHE A 51 -0.80 -0.33 -5.95
C PHE A 51 -1.71 -0.89 -7.03
N GLN A 52 -1.35 -2.05 -7.54
CA GLN A 52 -2.29 -2.93 -8.22
C GLN A 52 -2.95 -3.84 -7.19
N LEU A 53 -4.28 -3.83 -7.13
CA LEU A 53 -5.03 -4.80 -6.32
C LEU A 53 -5.16 -6.09 -7.13
N SER A 54 -4.34 -7.07 -6.83
CA SER A 54 -4.49 -8.42 -7.40
C SER A 54 -5.46 -9.20 -6.53
N ARG A 55 -6.48 -9.83 -7.11
CA ARG A 55 -7.34 -10.73 -6.34
C ARG A 55 -6.45 -11.86 -5.84
N THR A 56 -6.43 -12.09 -4.54
CA THR A 56 -5.77 -13.25 -3.97
C THR A 56 -6.58 -14.44 -4.48
N GLU A 57 -6.11 -15.11 -5.52
CA GLU A 57 -6.68 -16.39 -5.93
C GLU A 57 -6.48 -17.31 -4.73
N GLU A 58 -7.58 -17.59 -4.03
CA GLU A 58 -7.64 -18.72 -3.13
C GLU A 58 -7.38 -19.94 -4.02
N ASN A 59 -6.13 -20.43 -3.98
CA ASN A 59 -5.74 -21.66 -4.67
C ASN A 59 -6.82 -22.70 -4.39
N ALA A 60 -7.54 -23.08 -5.45
CA ALA A 60 -8.54 -24.14 -5.45
C ALA A 60 -7.93 -25.49 -5.04
#